data_AF-A0A231R1W3-F1
#
_entry.id   AF-A0A231R1W3-F1
#
_cell.length_a   1.000
_cell.length_b   1.000
_cell.length_c   1.000
_cell.angle_alpha   90.00
_cell.angle_beta   90.00
_cell.angle_gamma   90.00
#
_symmetry.space_group_name_H-M   'P 1'
#
loop_
_entity.id
_entity.type
_entity.pdbx_description
1 polymer ?
#
loop_
_entity_poly.entity_id
_entity_poly.type
_entity_poly.pdbx_seq_one_letter_code
_entity_poly.pdbx_strand_id
1 'polypeptide(L)'
;MNYEAIYYLKGINRLSSIEISQLLSLFPRENDMILFAAIEENLKYESEETRGYLQSLQYYVGDKWIFPHSKPAFLESKKILWYRTIATESIQRALGLDNFFRSIVLKAGDSVENSKYVFYVIETVDSQVLCIAVKSKEDFHTHILPEIVKFNPAIRILNQL
;
A
#
# COMPACT_ATOMS: atom_id res chain seq x y z
N MET A 1 -5.47 -10.07 -12.88
CA MET A 1 -6.07 -8.84 -12.31
C MET A 1 -5.97 -7.76 -13.36
N ASN A 2 -7.01 -6.93 -13.47
CA ASN A 2 -7.07 -5.89 -14.49
C ASN A 2 -6.93 -4.53 -13.79
N TYR A 3 -5.69 -4.05 -13.69
CA TYR A 3 -5.43 -2.64 -13.37
C TYR A 3 -5.48 -1.86 -14.68
N GLU A 4 -6.13 -0.69 -14.68
CA GLU A 4 -6.22 0.15 -15.86
C GLU A 4 -4.93 0.95 -16.11
N ALA A 5 -4.21 1.30 -15.04
CA ALA A 5 -2.96 2.05 -15.10
C ALA A 5 -2.08 1.82 -13.87
N ILE A 6 -0.81 2.21 -14.02
CA ILE A 6 0.15 2.35 -12.93
C ILE A 6 0.74 3.76 -12.99
N TYR A 7 0.64 4.49 -11.88
CA TYR A 7 1.25 5.81 -11.70
C TYR A 7 2.48 5.71 -10.80
N TYR A 8 3.46 6.55 -11.08
CA TYR A 8 4.74 6.55 -10.38
C TYR A 8 4.96 7.90 -9.72
N LEU A 9 4.97 7.91 -8.40
CA LEU A 9 5.20 9.10 -7.58
C LEU A 9 6.67 9.16 -7.20
N LYS A 10 7.40 10.10 -7.79
CA LYS A 10 8.78 10.42 -7.44
C LYS A 10 8.83 11.51 -6.37
N GLY A 11 9.87 11.44 -5.53
CA GLY A 11 10.09 12.39 -4.43
C GLY A 11 9.51 11.93 -3.09
N ILE A 12 8.95 10.71 -3.03
CA ILE A 12 8.42 10.13 -1.78
C ILE A 12 9.51 9.91 -0.72
N ASN A 13 10.77 9.70 -1.14
CA ASN A 13 11.92 9.59 -0.24
C ASN A 13 12.27 10.89 0.50
N ARG A 14 11.64 12.01 0.12
CA ARG A 14 11.78 13.30 0.82
C ARG A 14 10.69 13.53 1.86
N LEU A 15 9.70 12.62 1.93
CA LEU A 15 8.60 12.71 2.88
C LEU A 15 8.96 11.94 4.16
N SER A 16 8.59 12.50 5.30
CA SER A 16 8.57 11.80 6.58
C SER A 16 7.50 10.69 6.60
N SER A 17 7.59 9.77 7.56
CA SER A 17 6.56 8.75 7.78
C SER A 17 5.17 9.34 8.04
N ILE A 18 5.10 10.51 8.69
CA ILE A 18 3.87 11.27 8.93
C ILE A 18 3.29 11.74 7.60
N GLU A 19 4.11 12.35 6.75
CA GLU A 19 3.68 12.84 5.43
C GLU A 19 3.26 11.70 4.50
N ILE A 20 3.97 10.56 4.53
CA ILE A 20 3.56 9.37 3.78
C ILE A 20 2.21 8.85 4.29
N SER A 21 2.01 8.81 5.61
CA SER A 21 0.71 8.41 6.17
C SER A 21 -0.41 9.36 5.75
N GLN A 22 -0.16 10.67 5.72
CA GLN A 22 -1.12 11.66 5.24
C GLN A 22 -1.42 11.47 3.75
N LEU A 23 -0.39 11.25 2.93
CA LEU A 23 -0.54 10.96 1.50
C LEU A 23 -1.45 9.74 1.27
N LEU A 24 -1.25 8.64 2.00
CA LEU A 24 -2.05 7.43 1.86
C LEU A 24 -3.49 7.61 2.34
N SER A 25 -3.69 8.48 3.34
CA SER A 25 -5.02 8.80 3.86
C SER A 25 -5.91 9.55 2.85
N LEU A 26 -5.34 10.06 1.75
CA LEU A 26 -6.11 10.72 0.67
C LEU A 26 -6.95 9.75 -0.16
N PHE A 27 -6.59 8.46 -0.16
CA PHE A 27 -7.17 7.44 -1.03
C PHE A 27 -8.46 6.79 -0.53
N PRO A 28 -8.56 6.35 0.75
CA PRO A 28 -9.80 5.75 1.22
C PRO A 28 -10.96 6.76 1.18
N ARG A 29 -12.12 6.30 0.69
CA ARG A 29 -13.41 7.00 0.79
C ARG A 29 -14.29 6.35 1.86
N GLU A 30 -15.53 6.80 1.96
CA GLU A 30 -16.48 6.27 2.94
C GLU A 30 -16.57 4.73 2.86
N ASN A 31 -16.36 4.07 4.00
CA ASN A 31 -16.28 2.61 4.18
C ASN A 31 -15.07 1.91 3.54
N ASP A 32 -14.07 2.63 3.04
CA ASP A 32 -12.79 2.03 2.66
C ASP A 32 -11.86 1.87 3.86
N MET A 33 -10.93 0.94 3.73
CA MET A 33 -9.83 0.72 4.66
C MET A 33 -8.51 0.56 3.92
N ILE A 34 -7.41 0.86 4.60
CA ILE A 34 -6.06 0.56 4.12
C ILE A 34 -5.60 -0.74 4.77
N LEU A 35 -5.23 -1.72 3.95
CA LEU A 35 -4.60 -2.95 4.40
C LEU A 35 -3.13 -2.96 4.04
N PHE A 36 -2.28 -3.27 5.01
CA PHE A 36 -0.86 -3.52 4.77
C PHE A 36 -0.61 -5.02 4.68
N ALA A 37 0.34 -5.39 3.84
CA ALA A 37 0.81 -6.76 3.68
C ALA A 37 2.00 -7.02 4.62
N ALA A 38 2.04 -8.21 5.20
CA ALA A 38 3.23 -8.79 5.80
C ALA A 38 3.36 -10.24 5.33
N ILE A 39 4.58 -10.75 5.21
CA ILE A 39 4.79 -12.18 4.98
C ILE A 39 4.58 -12.90 6.31
N GLU A 40 3.58 -13.78 6.38
CA GLU A 40 3.15 -14.43 7.63
C GLU A 40 4.31 -15.13 8.34
N GLU A 41 5.18 -15.80 7.57
CA GLU A 41 6.33 -16.48 8.15
C GLU A 41 7.37 -15.53 8.75
N ASN A 42 7.51 -14.32 8.20
CA ASN A 42 8.48 -13.35 8.73
C ASN A 42 8.09 -12.87 10.13
N LEU A 43 6.82 -13.00 10.52
CA LEU A 43 6.35 -12.63 11.86
C LEU A 43 7.07 -13.40 12.96
N LYS A 44 7.66 -14.57 12.68
CA LYS A 44 8.46 -15.32 13.67
C LYS A 44 9.73 -14.59 14.14
N TYR A 45 10.18 -13.59 13.37
CA TYR A 45 11.32 -12.74 13.70
C TYR A 45 10.92 -11.46 14.45
N GLU A 46 9.62 -11.20 14.58
CA GLU A 46 9.08 -10.02 15.25
C GLU A 46 8.92 -10.25 16.76
N SER A 47 8.94 -9.16 17.52
CA SER A 47 8.65 -9.19 18.96
C SER A 47 7.23 -9.72 19.24
N GLU A 48 7.00 -10.25 20.45
CA GLU A 48 5.65 -10.67 20.88
C GLU A 48 4.64 -9.51 20.80
N GLU A 49 5.08 -8.30 21.15
CA GLU A 49 4.25 -7.10 21.07
C GLU A 49 3.82 -6.81 19.63
N THR A 50 4.77 -6.82 18.67
CA THR A 50 4.47 -6.58 17.25
C THR A 50 3.58 -7.68 16.69
N ARG A 51 3.84 -8.95 17.02
CA ARG A 51 2.99 -10.07 16.60
C ARG A 51 1.56 -9.92 17.12
N GLY A 52 1.40 -9.63 18.42
CA GLY A 52 0.10 -9.43 19.04
C GLY A 52 -0.67 -8.28 18.40
N TYR A 53 0.01 -7.16 18.13
CA TYR A 53 -0.54 -6.02 17.42
C TYR A 53 -1.03 -6.39 16.01
N LEU A 54 -0.19 -7.02 15.18
CA LEU A 54 -0.54 -7.40 13.81
C LEU A 54 -1.69 -8.42 13.77
N GLN A 55 -1.70 -9.39 14.69
CA GLN A 55 -2.78 -10.36 14.83
C GLN A 55 -4.10 -9.70 15.21
N SER A 56 -4.08 -8.71 16.12
CA SER A 56 -5.29 -7.97 16.52
C SER A 56 -5.92 -7.18 15.36
N LEU A 57 -5.13 -6.84 14.35
CA LEU A 57 -5.53 -6.07 13.18
C LEU A 57 -5.71 -6.94 11.93
N GLN A 58 -5.54 -8.25 12.05
CA GLN A 58 -5.64 -9.18 10.93
C GLN A 58 -7.00 -9.07 10.23
N TYR A 59 -6.96 -8.88 8.92
CA TYR A 59 -8.14 -8.94 8.06
C TYR A 59 -8.25 -10.27 7.34
N TYR A 60 -7.15 -10.71 6.73
CA TYR A 60 -7.12 -11.85 5.84
C TYR A 60 -5.72 -12.45 5.82
N VAL A 61 -5.62 -13.76 5.70
CA VAL A 61 -4.37 -14.47 5.45
C VAL A 61 -4.56 -15.39 4.27
N GLY A 62 -3.69 -15.27 3.26
CA GLY A 62 -3.78 -16.13 2.07
C GLY A 62 -2.56 -16.00 1.17
N ASP A 63 -2.52 -16.81 0.13
CA ASP A 63 -1.39 -16.92 -0.81
C ASP A 63 -1.52 -16.02 -2.05
N LYS A 64 -2.69 -15.38 -2.22
CA LYS A 64 -3.04 -14.58 -3.38
C LYS A 64 -2.12 -13.37 -3.54
N TRP A 65 -1.44 -13.35 -4.67
CA TRP A 65 -0.56 -12.27 -5.06
C TRP A 65 -1.33 -11.22 -5.86
N ILE A 66 -1.51 -10.03 -5.29
CA ILE A 66 -2.31 -8.97 -5.91
C ILE A 66 -1.51 -7.86 -6.59
N PHE A 67 -0.18 -7.93 -6.54
CA PHE A 67 0.67 -6.91 -7.15
C PHE A 67 0.78 -7.09 -8.66
N PRO A 68 1.01 -6.02 -9.45
CA PRO A 68 1.08 -6.12 -10.92
C PRO A 68 2.23 -6.97 -11.46
N HIS A 69 3.30 -7.17 -10.68
CA HIS A 69 4.45 -7.98 -11.07
C HIS A 69 4.26 -9.45 -10.68
N SER A 70 5.05 -10.35 -11.25
CA SER A 70 5.03 -11.77 -10.85
C SER A 70 5.37 -11.93 -9.37
N LYS A 71 4.73 -12.90 -8.72
CA LYS A 71 5.08 -13.31 -7.35
C LYS A 71 6.55 -13.73 -7.35
N PRO A 72 7.41 -13.17 -6.47
CA PRO A 72 8.79 -13.62 -6.37
C PRO A 72 8.83 -15.11 -5.98
N ALA A 73 9.70 -15.89 -6.62
CA ALA A 73 9.76 -17.35 -6.43
C ALA A 73 9.96 -17.74 -4.95
N PHE A 74 10.73 -16.97 -4.18
CA PHE A 74 10.94 -17.21 -2.75
C PHE A 74 9.69 -16.98 -1.89
N LEU A 75 8.64 -16.36 -2.45
CA LEU A 75 7.34 -16.14 -1.80
C LEU A 75 6.26 -17.14 -2.26
N GLU A 76 6.50 -18.00 -3.25
CA GLU A 76 5.47 -18.88 -3.85
C GLU A 76 4.64 -19.63 -2.80
N SER A 77 5.32 -20.32 -1.89
CA SER A 77 4.68 -21.09 -0.80
C SER A 77 4.32 -20.25 0.44
N LYS A 78 4.61 -18.95 0.44
CA LYS A 78 4.39 -18.08 1.58
C LYS A 78 3.00 -17.45 1.53
N LYS A 79 2.37 -17.36 2.70
CA LYS A 79 1.13 -16.61 2.90
C LYS A 79 1.43 -15.15 3.21
N ILE A 80 0.52 -14.30 2.77
CA ILE A 80 0.48 -12.87 3.04
C ILE A 80 -0.59 -12.64 4.10
N LEU A 81 -0.16 -12.09 5.21
CA LEU A 81 -1.03 -11.48 6.22
C LEU A 81 -1.41 -10.08 5.73
N TRP A 82 -2.70 -9.83 5.59
CA TRP A 82 -3.26 -8.51 5.37
C TRP A 82 -3.86 -8.00 6.68
N TYR A 83 -3.37 -6.87 7.17
CA TYR A 83 -3.82 -6.28 8.43
C TYR A 83 -4.32 -4.85 8.22
N ARG A 84 -5.39 -4.50 8.93
CA ARG A 84 -6.08 -3.22 8.81
C ARG A 84 -5.29 -2.13 9.50
N THR A 85 -5.18 -0.98 8.86
CA THR A 85 -4.71 0.26 9.47
C THR A 85 -5.85 1.27 9.47
N ILE A 86 -6.23 1.75 10.66
CA ILE A 86 -7.42 2.60 10.86
C ILE A 86 -7.02 4.05 11.16
N ALA A 87 -5.88 4.26 11.82
CA ALA A 87 -5.38 5.57 12.21
C ALA A 87 -3.99 5.86 11.64
N THR A 88 -3.66 7.15 11.51
CA THR A 88 -2.33 7.64 11.07
C THR A 88 -1.19 7.00 11.85
N GLU A 89 -1.35 6.80 13.16
CA GLU A 89 -0.36 6.13 14.02
C GLU A 89 -0.16 4.66 13.64
N SER A 90 -1.24 3.96 13.25
CA SER A 90 -1.18 2.57 12.80
C SER A 90 -0.50 2.45 11.45
N ILE A 91 -0.73 3.42 10.56
CA ILE A 91 -0.01 3.50 9.29
C ILE A 91 1.48 3.71 9.56
N GLN A 92 1.86 4.69 10.38
CA GLN A 92 3.26 4.94 10.74
C GLN A 92 3.95 3.71 11.34
N ARG A 93 3.27 2.99 12.24
CA ARG A 93 3.78 1.73 12.79
C ARG A 93 3.98 0.68 11.70
N ALA A 94 3.03 0.53 10.77
CA ALA A 94 3.17 -0.36 9.62
C ALA A 94 4.37 0.02 8.73
N LEU A 95 4.65 1.32 8.55
CA LEU A 95 5.78 1.80 7.74
C LEU A 95 7.12 1.42 8.37
N GLY A 96 7.19 1.40 9.70
CA GLY A 96 8.38 1.00 10.43
C GLY A 96 8.66 -0.51 10.41
N LEU A 97 7.66 -1.34 10.12
CA LEU A 97 7.78 -2.80 10.04
C LEU A 97 8.19 -3.28 8.65
N ASP A 98 7.79 -2.56 7.60
CA ASP A 98 8.14 -2.88 6.22
C ASP A 98 8.53 -1.60 5.46
N ASN A 99 9.84 -1.35 5.37
CA ASN A 99 10.39 -0.25 4.57
C ASN A 99 10.01 -0.35 3.07
N PHE A 100 9.55 -1.54 2.61
CA PHE A 100 9.13 -1.82 1.24
C PHE A 100 7.62 -2.00 1.11
N PHE A 101 6.88 -1.12 1.79
CA PHE A 101 5.54 -0.65 1.45
C PHE A 101 4.75 -1.53 0.48
N ARG A 102 3.89 -2.40 1.00
CA ARG A 102 2.91 -3.13 0.23
C ARG A 102 1.57 -2.98 0.89
N SER A 103 0.70 -2.19 0.28
CA SER A 103 -0.61 -1.92 0.85
C SER A 103 -1.67 -1.73 -0.22
N ILE A 104 -2.93 -1.80 0.19
CA ILE A 104 -4.09 -1.65 -0.69
C ILE A 104 -5.16 -0.79 -0.05
N VAL A 105 -5.99 -0.18 -0.89
CA VAL A 105 -7.29 0.37 -0.46
C VAL A 105 -8.38 -0.60 -0.85
N LEU A 106 -9.18 -0.99 0.13
CA LEU A 106 -10.23 -1.98 -0.02
C LEU A 106 -11.52 -1.50 0.65
N LYS A 107 -12.65 -1.76 0.01
CA LYS A 107 -13.96 -1.52 0.63
C LYS A 107 -14.21 -2.52 1.75
N ALA A 108 -14.81 -2.09 2.85
CA ALA A 108 -15.13 -2.98 3.95
C ALA A 108 -16.01 -4.17 3.55
N GLY A 109 -15.55 -5.38 3.87
CA GLY A 109 -16.22 -6.64 3.56
C GLY A 109 -15.83 -7.26 2.23
N ASP A 110 -15.09 -6.55 1.37
CA ASP A 110 -14.63 -7.10 0.09
C ASP A 110 -13.41 -8.01 0.23
N SER A 111 -13.15 -8.80 -0.82
CA SER A 111 -11.96 -9.62 -0.95
C SER A 111 -10.77 -8.81 -1.50
N VAL A 112 -9.53 -9.17 -1.14
CA VAL A 112 -8.33 -8.36 -1.44
C VAL A 112 -8.07 -8.12 -2.94
N GLU A 113 -8.56 -9.00 -3.80
CA GLU A 113 -8.51 -8.88 -5.26
C GLU A 113 -9.44 -7.79 -5.79
N ASN A 114 -10.42 -7.37 -4.98
CA ASN A 114 -11.34 -6.27 -5.26
C ASN A 114 -10.81 -4.91 -4.80
N SER A 115 -9.55 -4.82 -4.34
CA SER A 115 -8.89 -3.56 -4.01
C SER A 115 -9.01 -2.50 -5.13
N LYS A 116 -9.24 -1.25 -4.75
CA LYS A 116 -9.35 -0.10 -5.66
C LYS A 116 -7.97 0.39 -6.11
N TYR A 117 -7.05 0.40 -5.14
CA TYR A 117 -5.69 0.88 -5.27
C TYR A 117 -4.73 -0.14 -4.69
N VAL A 118 -3.60 -0.34 -5.35
CA VAL A 118 -2.46 -1.10 -4.82
C VAL A 118 -1.22 -0.22 -4.82
N PHE A 119 -0.59 -0.15 -3.64
CA PHE A 119 0.61 0.60 -3.38
C PHE A 119 1.79 -0.34 -3.25
N TYR A 120 2.86 -0.01 -3.97
CA TYR A 120 4.14 -0.65 -3.73
C TYR A 120 5.31 0.29 -4.01
N VAL A 121 6.37 0.21 -3.21
CA VAL A 121 7.59 0.99 -3.46
C VAL A 121 8.55 0.17 -4.31
N ILE A 122 9.15 0.84 -5.30
CA ILE A 122 10.31 0.33 -6.03
C ILE A 122 11.51 1.22 -5.74
N GLU A 123 12.69 0.62 -5.69
CA GLU A 123 13.95 1.34 -5.64
C GLU A 123 14.48 1.55 -7.06
N THR A 124 14.91 2.78 -7.31
CA THR A 124 15.65 3.17 -8.52
C THR A 124 17.04 3.63 -8.09
N VAL A 125 17.95 3.74 -9.06
CA VAL A 125 19.35 4.18 -8.80
C VAL A 125 19.40 5.49 -8.01
N ASP A 126 18.45 6.41 -8.23
CA ASP A 126 18.48 7.76 -7.68
C ASP A 126 17.46 8.00 -6.56
N SER A 127 16.49 7.11 -6.34
CA SER A 127 15.37 7.34 -5.42
C SER A 127 14.45 6.14 -5.19
N GLN A 128 13.61 6.23 -4.15
CA GLN A 128 12.41 5.40 -4.02
C GLN A 128 11.25 6.02 -4.79
N VAL A 129 10.44 5.17 -5.42
CA VAL A 129 9.26 5.56 -6.19
C VAL A 129 8.05 4.79 -5.67
N LEU A 130 7.00 5.51 -5.29
CA LEU A 130 5.72 4.89 -4.94
C LEU A 130 4.95 4.60 -6.22
N CYS A 131 4.71 3.32 -6.50
CA CYS A 131 3.85 2.87 -7.56
C CYS A 131 2.41 2.76 -7.04
N ILE A 132 1.47 3.26 -7.82
CA ILE A 132 0.03 3.18 -7.56
C ILE A 132 -0.62 2.47 -8.74
N ALA A 133 -0.97 1.21 -8.57
CA ALA A 133 -1.82 0.52 -9.54
C ALA A 133 -3.29 0.85 -9.25
N VAL A 134 -4.01 1.30 -10.28
CA VAL A 134 -5.40 1.77 -10.17
C VAL A 134 -6.34 0.85 -10.95
N LYS A 135 -7.54 0.63 -10.42
CA LYS A 135 -8.60 -0.05 -11.17
C LYS A 135 -9.50 0.88 -11.98
N SER A 136 -9.53 2.17 -11.66
CA SER A 136 -10.25 3.18 -12.41
C SER A 136 -9.36 4.39 -12.60
N LYS A 137 -8.96 4.67 -13.84
CA LYS A 137 -8.25 5.90 -14.22
C LYS A 137 -9.10 7.12 -13.92
N GLU A 138 -10.39 7.03 -14.22
CA GLU A 138 -11.34 8.12 -13.97
C GLU A 138 -11.34 8.51 -12.50
N ASP A 139 -11.60 7.56 -11.58
CA ASP A 139 -11.62 7.82 -10.14
C ASP A 139 -10.30 8.43 -9.64
N PHE A 140 -9.17 7.92 -10.11
CA PHE A 140 -7.86 8.45 -9.74
C PHE A 140 -7.68 9.90 -10.22
N HIS A 141 -8.00 10.19 -11.49
CA HIS A 141 -7.81 11.52 -12.07
C HIS A 141 -8.80 12.56 -11.51
N THR A 142 -10.04 12.17 -11.20
CA THR A 142 -11.06 13.09 -10.72
C THR A 142 -10.95 13.34 -9.22
N HIS A 143 -10.57 12.33 -8.43
CA HIS A 143 -10.68 12.41 -6.97
C HIS A 143 -9.35 12.35 -6.23
N ILE A 144 -8.34 11.67 -6.75
CA ILE A 144 -7.08 11.42 -6.02
C ILE A 144 -5.97 12.34 -6.49
N LEU A 145 -5.74 12.41 -7.79
CA LEU A 145 -4.68 13.21 -8.39
C LEU A 145 -4.74 14.69 -7.96
N PRO A 146 -5.90 15.37 -7.94
CA PRO A 146 -5.97 16.76 -7.47
C PRO A 146 -5.54 16.92 -6.00
N GLU A 147 -5.88 15.94 -5.15
CA GLU A 147 -5.53 15.98 -3.72
C GLU A 147 -4.04 15.73 -3.50
N ILE A 148 -3.40 14.83 -4.27
CA ILE A 148 -1.94 14.64 -4.22
C ILE A 148 -1.21 15.93 -4.62
N VAL A 149 -1.66 16.60 -5.70
CA VAL A 149 -1.06 17.85 -6.17
C VAL A 149 -1.20 18.97 -5.14
N LYS A 150 -2.36 19.06 -4.46
CA LYS A 150 -2.56 20.00 -3.34
C LYS A 150 -1.69 19.66 -2.13
N PHE A 151 -1.58 18.39 -1.79
CA PHE A 151 -0.82 17.90 -0.64
C PHE A 151 0.65 18.26 -0.76
N ASN A 152 1.28 17.97 -1.90
CA ASN A 152 2.66 18.34 -2.13
C ASN A 152 2.94 18.52 -3.64
N PRO A 153 3.00 19.77 -4.13
CA PRO A 153 3.28 20.06 -5.54
C PRO A 153 4.66 19.60 -6.04
N ALA A 154 5.60 19.28 -5.14
CA ALA A 154 6.92 18.78 -5.51
C ALA A 154 6.92 17.29 -5.87
N ILE A 155 5.85 16.55 -5.54
CA ILE A 155 5.68 15.16 -5.96
C ILE A 155 5.48 15.13 -7.47
N ARG A 156 6.38 14.45 -8.17
CA ARG A 156 6.28 14.27 -9.62
C ARG A 156 5.55 12.97 -9.92
N ILE A 157 4.46 13.07 -10.67
CA ILE A 157 3.64 11.93 -11.07
C ILE A 157 3.95 11.61 -12.52
N LEU A 158 4.44 10.41 -12.78
CA LEU A 158 4.67 9.88 -14.12
C LEU A 158 3.62 8.81 -14.42
N ASN A 159 3.11 8.79 -15.64
CA ASN A 159 2.19 7.77 -16.12
C ASN A 159 2.93 6.80 -17.07
N GLN A 160 2.57 5.52 -17.05
CA GLN A 160 2.81 4.65 -18.20
C GLN A 160 1.67 4.88 -19.20
N LEU A 161 2.00 5.45 -20.36
CA LEU A 161 1.13 5.51 -21.53
C LEU A 161 0.84 4.09 -22.03
#